data_AF-A0A7G2F549-F1
#
_entry.id   AF-A0A7G2F549-F1
#
_cell.length_a   1.000
_cell.length_b   1.000
_cell.length_c   1.000
_cell.angle_alpha   90.00
_cell.angle_beta   90.00
_cell.angle_gamma   90.00
#
_symmetry.space_group_name_H-M   'P 1'
#
loop_
_entity.id
_entity.type
_entity.pdbx_description
1 polymer ?
#
loop_
_entity_poly.entity_id
_entity_poly.type
_entity_poly.pdbx_seq_one_letter_code
_entity_poly.pdbx_strand_id
1 'polypeptide(L)'
;MLRSWSYHLVILVRYYIHYYIWNLLPILLEKSPKLETLVIKGPLSADRYEREYGLSCPVKVLEITEYGGKYEELEQMEHFLKKLPCLELVKVRASAINDKEKSRITKDLLMVPRSSNCNIKLKFC
;
A
#
# COMPACT_ATOMS: atom_id res chain seq x y z
N MET A 1 27.31 -16.75 -11.67
CA MET A 1 26.20 -15.93 -12.22
C MET A 1 25.27 -15.58 -11.06
N LEU A 2 25.30 -14.33 -10.62
CA LEU A 2 24.67 -13.87 -9.38
C LEU A 2 23.14 -13.96 -9.48
N ARG A 3 22.51 -14.81 -8.66
CA ARG A 3 21.06 -14.77 -8.45
C ARG A 3 20.76 -13.62 -7.48
N SER A 4 20.26 -12.52 -8.03
CA SER A 4 19.81 -11.36 -7.26
C SER A 4 18.64 -11.78 -6.37
N TRP A 5 18.83 -11.75 -5.04
CA TRP A 5 17.75 -11.90 -4.08
C TRP A 5 17.03 -10.55 -4.01
N SER A 6 15.98 -10.33 -4.79
CA SER A 6 15.13 -9.16 -4.59
C SER A 6 14.32 -9.35 -3.30
N TYR A 7 14.62 -8.54 -2.30
CA TYR A 7 13.95 -8.55 -0.99
C TYR A 7 12.51 -8.03 -1.15
N HIS A 8 11.55 -8.93 -1.28
CA HIS A 8 10.12 -8.61 -1.32
C HIS A 8 9.43 -9.18 -0.07
N LEU A 9 8.64 -8.37 0.63
CA LEU A 9 7.82 -8.78 1.77
C LEU A 9 6.37 -8.84 1.32
N VAL A 10 5.72 -9.98 1.59
CA VAL A 10 4.30 -10.19 1.28
C VAL A 10 3.52 -10.26 2.58
N ILE A 11 2.59 -9.33 2.75
CA ILE A 11 1.65 -9.28 3.87
C ILE A 11 0.31 -9.85 3.39
N LEU A 12 -0.17 -10.87 4.09
CA LEU A 12 -1.49 -11.45 3.87
C LEU A 12 -2.47 -10.86 4.88
N VAL A 13 -3.32 -9.94 4.44
CA VAL A 13 -4.42 -9.40 5.24
C VAL A 13 -5.60 -10.37 5.13
N ARG A 14 -5.70 -11.31 6.06
CA ARG A 14 -6.88 -12.19 6.18
C ARG A 14 -7.90 -11.55 7.13
N TYR A 15 -9.19 -11.70 6.82
CA TYR A 15 -10.34 -11.10 7.53
C TYR A 15 -10.32 -11.23 9.07
N TYR A 16 -9.64 -12.23 9.64
CA TYR A 16 -9.61 -12.49 11.08
C TYR A 16 -8.46 -11.81 11.86
N ILE A 17 -7.47 -11.20 11.19
CA ILE A 17 -6.31 -10.53 11.85
C ILE A 17 -6.19 -9.09 11.34
N HIS A 18 -7.34 -8.42 11.23
CA HIS A 18 -7.47 -7.16 10.49
C HIS A 18 -6.82 -5.95 11.19
N TYR A 19 -6.60 -6.01 12.51
CA TYR A 19 -6.13 -4.88 13.31
C TYR A 19 -4.66 -4.99 13.73
N TYR A 20 -4.14 -6.21 13.90
CA TYR A 20 -2.77 -6.41 14.40
C TYR A 20 -1.71 -6.21 13.33
N ILE A 21 -2.07 -6.35 12.05
CA ILE A 21 -1.09 -6.33 10.97
C ILE A 21 -0.45 -4.95 10.81
N TRP A 22 -1.23 -3.89 11.03
CA TRP A 22 -0.73 -2.51 11.01
C TRP A 22 0.12 -2.17 12.24
N ASN A 23 -0.09 -2.85 13.38
CA ASN A 23 0.83 -2.75 14.53
C ASN A 23 2.20 -3.34 14.22
N LEU A 24 2.24 -4.41 13.42
CA LEU A 24 3.47 -5.13 13.08
C LEU A 24 4.22 -4.49 11.91
N LEU A 25 3.53 -3.79 11.02
CA LEU A 25 4.13 -3.24 9.81
C LEU A 25 5.34 -2.34 10.10
N PRO A 26 5.28 -1.31 10.97
CA PRO A 26 6.45 -0.50 11.29
C PRO A 26 7.64 -1.31 11.80
N ILE A 27 7.40 -2.29 12.68
CA ILE A 27 8.44 -3.17 13.25
C ILE A 27 9.08 -4.02 12.13
N LEU A 28 8.28 -4.56 11.22
CA LEU A 28 8.76 -5.35 10.09
C LEU A 28 9.62 -4.52 9.14
N LEU A 29 9.22 -3.27 8.86
CA LEU A 29 9.97 -2.35 8.03
C LEU A 29 11.31 -1.96 8.68
N GLU A 30 11.30 -1.69 9.99
CA GLU A 30 12.51 -1.40 10.77
C GLU A 30 13.52 -2.56 10.74
N LYS A 31 13.03 -3.81 10.88
CA LYS A 31 13.88 -5.00 10.84
C LYS A 31 14.29 -5.42 9.42
N SER A 32 13.80 -4.73 8.39
CA SER A 32 14.04 -5.09 6.99
C SER A 32 14.66 -3.93 6.19
N PRO A 33 15.90 -3.50 6.52
CA PRO A 33 16.52 -2.31 5.92
C PRO A 33 16.82 -2.41 4.41
N LYS A 34 16.63 -3.59 3.80
CA LYS A 34 16.80 -3.81 2.36
C LYS A 34 15.48 -4.00 1.61
N LEU A 35 14.34 -3.84 2.29
CA LEU A 35 13.03 -4.11 1.74
C LEU A 35 12.57 -3.01 0.80
N GLU A 36 12.81 -3.18 -0.50
CA GLU A 36 12.42 -2.16 -1.49
C GLU A 36 10.98 -2.30 -1.97
N THR A 37 10.35 -3.46 -1.74
CA THR A 37 8.99 -3.73 -2.21
C THR A 37 8.14 -4.37 -1.14
N LEU A 38 7.00 -3.75 -0.87
CA LEU A 38 5.97 -4.25 0.02
C LEU A 38 4.75 -4.68 -0.81
N VAL A 39 4.30 -5.91 -0.64
CA VAL A 39 3.09 -6.44 -1.27
C VAL A 39 2.04 -6.68 -0.20
N ILE A 40 0.90 -6.02 -0.30
CA ILE A 40 -0.26 -6.20 0.56
C ILE A 40 -1.33 -6.95 -0.24
N LYS A 41 -1.61 -8.17 0.19
CA LYS A 41 -2.67 -9.01 -0.37
C LYS A 41 -3.90 -8.97 0.53
N GLY A 42 -5.06 -8.73 -0.07
CA GLY A 42 -6.32 -8.48 0.62
C GLY A 42 -6.75 -7.01 0.59
N PRO A 43 -7.99 -6.72 1.03
CA PRO A 43 -8.51 -5.36 1.12
C PRO A 43 -7.71 -4.55 2.15
N LEU A 44 -7.61 -3.24 1.94
CA LEU A 44 -7.07 -2.36 2.97
C LEU A 44 -8.12 -2.13 4.07
N SER A 45 -7.66 -1.99 5.31
CA SER A 45 -8.45 -1.42 6.39
C SER A 45 -7.90 -0.07 6.78
N ALA A 46 -8.78 0.83 7.21
CA ALA A 46 -8.37 2.05 7.87
C ALA A 46 -7.59 1.69 9.14
N ASP A 47 -6.34 2.13 9.19
CA ASP A 47 -5.58 2.20 10.42
C ASP A 47 -6.04 3.44 11.21
N ARG A 48 -6.78 3.24 12.30
CA ARG A 48 -7.28 4.33 13.14
C ARG A 48 -6.21 5.02 13.98
N TYR A 49 -4.97 4.53 13.91
CA TYR A 49 -3.85 5.08 14.65
C TYR A 49 -2.90 5.79 13.68
N GLU A 50 -2.52 7.02 14.01
CA GLU A 50 -1.51 7.72 13.25
C GLU A 50 -0.15 7.07 13.55
N ARG A 51 0.37 6.31 12.59
CA ARG A 51 1.66 5.62 12.73
C ARG A 51 2.75 6.25 11.88
N GLU A 52 3.97 6.01 12.32
CA GLU A 52 5.16 6.35 11.58
C GLU A 52 5.87 5.08 11.13
N TYR A 53 6.29 5.04 9.86
CA TYR A 53 7.02 3.91 9.30
C TYR A 53 8.55 4.06 9.44
N GLY A 54 8.99 5.03 10.23
CA GLY A 54 10.40 5.42 10.38
C GLY A 54 10.90 6.24 9.19
N LEU A 55 11.73 7.25 9.47
CA LEU A 55 12.28 8.16 8.46
C LEU A 55 13.17 7.46 7.41
N SER A 56 13.65 6.26 7.70
CA SER A 56 14.56 5.47 6.86
C SER A 56 13.90 4.31 6.12
N CYS A 57 12.56 4.26 6.05
CA CYS A 57 11.86 3.15 5.41
C CYS A 57 12.28 2.98 3.93
N PRO A 58 12.90 1.84 3.55
CA PRO A 58 13.49 1.66 2.21
C PRO A 58 12.47 1.30 1.13
N VAL A 59 11.18 1.23 1.46
CA VAL A 59 10.12 0.78 0.54
C VAL A 59 9.93 1.79 -0.57
N LYS A 60 10.26 1.38 -1.80
CA LYS A 60 10.09 2.15 -3.03
C LYS A 60 8.84 1.77 -3.79
N VAL A 61 8.46 0.49 -3.70
CA VAL A 61 7.30 -0.05 -4.42
C VAL A 61 6.29 -0.64 -3.44
N LEU A 62 5.06 -0.15 -3.48
CA LEU A 62 3.92 -0.73 -2.78
C LEU A 62 2.99 -1.40 -3.79
N GLU A 63 2.61 -2.64 -3.56
CA GLU A 63 1.63 -3.36 -4.36
C GLU A 63 0.42 -3.74 -3.52
N ILE A 64 -0.78 -3.35 -3.95
CA ILE A 64 -2.06 -3.67 -3.30
C ILE A 64 -2.87 -4.49 -4.29
N THR A 65 -3.20 -5.74 -3.92
CA THR A 65 -3.73 -6.69 -4.90
C THR A 65 -5.26 -6.78 -4.97
N GLU A 66 -5.98 -6.27 -3.97
CA GLU A 66 -7.43 -6.44 -3.81
C GLU A 66 -8.12 -5.13 -3.33
N TYR A 67 -7.86 -4.02 -4.03
CA TYR A 67 -8.42 -2.71 -3.66
C TYR A 67 -9.91 -2.60 -4.08
N GLY A 68 -10.81 -2.46 -3.11
CA GLY A 68 -12.25 -2.31 -3.36
C GLY A 68 -12.72 -0.86 -3.56
N GLY A 69 -11.84 0.12 -3.30
CA GLY A 69 -12.21 1.53 -3.37
C GLY A 69 -13.13 1.98 -2.26
N LYS A 70 -13.11 1.33 -1.09
CA LYS A 70 -13.83 1.82 0.08
C LYS A 70 -13.12 3.05 0.64
N TYR A 71 -13.86 3.84 1.42
CA TYR A 71 -13.34 5.05 2.04
C TYR A 71 -12.13 4.75 2.94
N GLU A 72 -12.22 3.67 3.72
CA GLU A 72 -11.16 3.22 4.63
C GLU A 72 -9.88 2.80 3.88
N GLU A 73 -10.03 2.26 2.67
CA GLU A 73 -8.89 1.89 1.82
C GLU A 73 -8.20 3.13 1.26
N LEU A 74 -8.99 4.17 0.95
CA LEU A 74 -8.48 5.45 0.46
C LEU A 74 -7.72 6.21 1.57
N GLU A 75 -8.25 6.21 2.81
CA GLU A 75 -7.53 6.77 3.97
C GLU A 75 -6.19 6.07 4.18
N GLN A 76 -6.17 4.74 4.09
CA GLN A 76 -4.93 3.97 4.24
C GLN A 76 -3.93 4.26 3.11
N MET A 77 -4.42 4.42 1.87
CA MET A 77 -3.60 4.84 0.73
C MET A 77 -2.95 6.20 0.97
N GLU A 78 -3.74 7.19 1.42
CA GLU A 78 -3.23 8.51 1.78
C GLU A 78 -2.14 8.43 2.84
N HIS A 79 -2.36 7.60 3.87
CA HIS A 79 -1.39 7.40 4.93
C HIS A 79 -0.05 6.86 4.40
N PHE A 80 -0.08 5.84 3.52
CA PHE A 80 1.13 5.34 2.89
C PHE A 80 1.84 6.40 2.05
N LEU A 81 1.10 7.12 1.21
CA LEU A 81 1.64 8.13 0.32
C LEU A 81 2.24 9.33 1.06
N LYS A 82 1.77 9.61 2.28
CA LYS A 82 2.33 10.66 3.15
C LYS A 82 3.51 10.18 3.99
N LYS A 83 3.44 8.95 4.52
CA LYS A 83 4.32 8.48 5.60
C LYS A 83 5.41 7.51 5.15
N LEU A 84 5.40 7.02 3.90
CA LEU A 84 6.50 6.23 3.33
C LEU A 84 7.44 7.14 2.52
N PRO A 85 8.59 7.57 3.10
CA PRO A 85 9.43 8.62 2.51
C PRO A 85 10.10 8.23 1.19
N CYS A 86 10.42 6.96 0.99
CA CYS A 86 11.09 6.47 -0.22
C CYS A 86 10.13 5.96 -1.30
N LEU A 87 8.82 6.12 -1.11
CA LEU A 87 7.83 5.53 -2.00
C LEU A 87 7.82 6.22 -3.38
N GLU A 88 8.16 5.45 -4.41
CA GLU A 88 8.27 5.90 -5.81
C GLU A 88 7.11 5.42 -6.67
N LEU A 89 6.55 4.24 -6.35
CA LEU A 89 5.51 3.60 -7.14
C LEU A 89 4.51 2.82 -6.26
N VAL A 90 3.22 3.09 -6.45
CA VAL A 90 2.12 2.25 -5.99
C VAL A 90 1.52 1.51 -7.18
N LYS A 91 1.38 0.18 -7.07
CA LYS A 91 0.64 -0.65 -8.01
C LYS A 91 -0.67 -1.08 -7.33
N VAL A 92 -1.79 -0.74 -7.94
CA VAL A 92 -3.12 -1.05 -7.41
C VAL A 92 -3.83 -1.99 -8.38
N ARG A 93 -4.16 -3.20 -7.93
CA ARG A 93 -5.19 -4.03 -8.55
C ARG A 93 -6.51 -3.73 -7.85
N ALA A 94 -7.45 -3.16 -8.58
CA ALA A 94 -8.75 -2.79 -8.08
C ALA A 94 -9.84 -3.72 -8.62
N SER A 95 -10.86 -3.96 -7.80
CA SER A 95 -12.10 -4.63 -8.21
C SER A 95 -13.22 -3.59 -8.30
N ALA A 96 -13.99 -3.63 -9.37
CA ALA A 96 -15.12 -2.73 -9.60
C ALA A 96 -16.24 -3.49 -10.32
N ILE A 97 -17.48 -3.38 -9.85
CA ILE A 97 -18.62 -4.11 -10.43
C ILE A 97 -19.21 -3.44 -11.66
N ASN A 98 -18.89 -2.17 -11.92
CA ASN A 98 -19.34 -1.41 -13.08
C ASN A 98 -18.41 -0.24 -13.40
N ASP A 99 -18.62 0.42 -14.54
CA ASP A 99 -17.76 1.52 -14.98
C ASP A 99 -17.92 2.79 -14.12
N LYS A 100 -19.05 2.96 -13.43
CA LYS A 100 -19.24 4.05 -12.45
C LYS A 100 -18.27 3.87 -11.27
N GLU A 101 -18.12 2.65 -10.76
CA GLU A 101 -17.15 2.34 -9.72
C GLU A 101 -15.72 2.46 -10.22
N LYS A 102 -15.40 1.99 -11.43
CA LYS A 102 -14.06 2.20 -12.03
C LYS A 102 -13.72 3.68 -12.10
N SER A 103 -14.66 4.51 -12.56
CA SER A 103 -14.49 5.96 -12.63
C SER A 103 -14.27 6.57 -11.24
N ARG A 104 -15.06 6.15 -10.24
CA ARG A 104 -14.92 6.61 -8.86
C ARG A 104 -13.54 6.26 -8.29
N ILE A 105 -13.16 4.98 -8.35
CA ILE A 105 -11.86 4.48 -7.86
C ILE A 105 -10.70 5.21 -8.53
N THR A 106 -10.76 5.38 -9.86
CA THR A 106 -9.72 6.09 -10.61
C THR A 106 -9.61 7.54 -10.15
N LYS A 107 -10.74 8.24 -9.99
CA LYS A 107 -10.76 9.62 -9.52
C LYS A 107 -10.19 9.74 -8.10
N ASP A 108 -10.65 8.88 -7.19
CA ASP A 108 -10.22 8.87 -5.79
C ASP A 108 -8.69 8.69 -5.69
N LEU A 109 -8.14 7.72 -6.43
CA LEU A 109 -6.69 7.46 -6.47
C LEU A 109 -5.88 8.55 -7.18
N LEU A 110 -6.45 9.28 -8.14
CA LEU A 110 -5.76 10.40 -8.79
C LEU A 110 -5.71 11.65 -7.90
N MET A 111 -6.74 11.83 -7.06
CA MET A 111 -6.92 13.01 -6.21
C MET A 111 -6.37 12.83 -4.79
N VAL A 112 -5.96 11.61 -4.41
CA VAL A 112 -5.40 11.34 -3.08
C VAL A 112 -4.18 12.24 -2.80
N PRO A 113 -4.15 12.93 -1.64
CA PRO A 113 -2.99 13.73 -1.25
C PRO A 113 -1.74 12.86 -1.08
N ARG A 114 -0.59 13.34 -1.57
CA ARG A 114 0.72 12.67 -1.46
C ARG A 114 1.83 13.69 -1.22
N SER A 115 2.83 13.30 -0.42
CA SER A 115 3.97 14.17 -0.09
C SER A 115 5.11 14.07 -1.11
N SER A 116 5.14 13.00 -1.90
CA SER A 116 6.16 12.72 -2.92
C SER A 116 5.58 12.66 -4.33
N ASN A 117 6.47 12.70 -5.34
CA ASN A 117 6.13 12.46 -6.75
C ASN A 117 5.82 10.97 -7.05
N CYS A 118 5.36 10.21 -6.05
CA CYS A 118 5.03 8.80 -6.18
C CYS A 118 4.02 8.57 -7.30
N ASN A 119 4.31 7.63 -8.20
CA ASN A 119 3.41 7.26 -9.28
C ASN A 119 2.40 6.20 -8.83
N ILE A 120 1.15 6.30 -9.30
CA ILE A 120 0.13 5.27 -9.04
C ILE A 120 -0.22 4.59 -10.36
N LYS A 121 -0.01 3.27 -10.44
CA LYS A 121 -0.38 2.41 -11.56
C LYS A 121 -1.59 1.58 -11.18
N LEU A 122 -2.74 1.94 -11.73
CA LEU A 122 -4.00 1.25 -11.52
C LEU A 122 -4.25 0.20 -12.61
N LYS A 123 -4.71 -0.99 -12.20
CA LYS A 123 -5.25 -2.04 -13.07
C LYS A 123 -6.57 -2.53 -12.47
N PHE A 124 -7.58 -2.71 -13.31
CA PHE A 124 -8.81 -3.38 -12.89
C PHE A 124 -8.70 -4.89 -13.15
N CYS A 125 -9.25 -5.69 -12.22
CA CYS A 125 -9.40 -7.14 -12.36
C CYS A 125 -10.64 -7.49 -13.21
#